data_AF-A0A8X7BXZ4-F1
#
_entry.id   AF-A0A8X7BXZ4-F1
#
_cell.length_a   1.000
_cell.length_b   1.000
_cell.length_c   1.000
_cell.angle_alpha   90.00
_cell.angle_beta   90.00
_cell.angle_gamma   90.00
#
_symmetry.space_group_name_H-M   'P 1'
#
loop_
_entity.id
_entity.type
_entity.pdbx_description
1 polymer ?
#
loop_
_entity_poly.entity_id
_entity_poly.type
_entity_poly.pdbx_seq_one_letter_code
_entity_poly.pdbx_strand_id
1 'polypeptide(L)'
;MAFLGKGKKQDMLQLAEELGINATLNMIVPSIKIAITNSEDYEEEFVKNLYETIIANRKREQELERAEKMRLEELVRDQASKEKELQLKFDLERVLKFRARFGGQQELGILFAKTWA
;
A
#
# COMPACT_ATOMS: atom_id res chain seq x y z
N MET A 1 -12.03 -11.04 33.56
CA MET A 1 -11.97 -10.90 32.08
C MET A 1 -10.76 -10.10 31.61
N ALA A 2 -9.57 -10.71 31.55
CA ALA A 2 -8.36 -10.05 31.01
C ALA A 2 -8.39 -9.93 29.47
N PHE A 3 -9.08 -10.85 28.79
CA PHE A 3 -9.03 -10.97 27.32
C PHE A 3 -9.67 -9.78 26.59
N LEU A 4 -10.72 -9.15 27.17
CA LEU A 4 -11.33 -7.96 26.57
C LEU A 4 -10.31 -6.82 26.42
N GLY A 5 -9.26 -6.77 27.24
CA GLY A 5 -8.18 -5.79 27.13
C GLY A 5 -7.23 -5.98 25.93
N LYS A 6 -7.33 -7.07 25.16
CA LYS A 6 -6.41 -7.37 24.05
C LYS A 6 -6.66 -6.55 22.77
N GLY A 7 -7.87 -6.04 22.58
CA GLY A 7 -8.31 -5.34 21.36
C GLY A 7 -8.53 -3.84 21.55
N LYS A 8 -8.87 -3.16 20.45
CA LYS A 8 -9.24 -1.74 20.43
C LYS A 8 -10.71 -1.57 20.84
N LYS A 9 -11.12 -0.33 21.14
CA LYS A 9 -12.52 0.03 21.36
C LYS A 9 -13.43 -0.40 20.20
N GLN A 10 -12.97 -0.25 18.96
CA GLN A 10 -13.71 -0.68 17.77
C GLN A 10 -13.93 -2.19 17.75
N ASP A 11 -12.90 -2.98 18.08
CA ASP A 11 -13.00 -4.44 18.17
C ASP A 11 -14.08 -4.85 19.20
N MET A 12 -14.19 -4.12 20.31
CA MET A 12 -15.23 -4.36 21.33
C MET A 12 -16.63 -3.96 20.90
N LEU A 13 -16.76 -2.87 20.12
CA LEU A 13 -18.05 -2.45 19.59
C LEU A 13 -18.58 -3.47 18.59
N GLN A 14 -17.69 -3.98 17.73
CA GLN A 14 -18.04 -5.09 16.83
C GLN A 14 -18.41 -6.35 17.60
N LEU A 15 -17.68 -6.69 18.66
CA LEU A 15 -18.06 -7.81 19.53
C LEU A 15 -19.45 -7.61 20.15
N ALA A 16 -19.76 -6.41 20.63
CA ALA A 16 -21.08 -6.12 21.17
C ALA A 16 -22.18 -6.23 20.10
N GLU A 17 -21.93 -5.76 18.88
CA GLU A 17 -22.84 -5.89 17.74
C GLU A 17 -23.11 -7.36 17.39
N GLU A 18 -22.07 -8.20 17.31
CA GLU A 18 -22.20 -9.65 17.07
C GLU A 18 -22.96 -10.38 18.19
N LEU A 19 -22.89 -9.87 19.41
CA LEU A 19 -23.65 -10.38 20.56
C LEU A 19 -25.06 -9.79 20.67
N GLY A 20 -25.50 -8.95 19.71
CA GLY A 20 -26.80 -8.27 19.76
C GLY A 20 -26.92 -7.22 20.85
N ILE A 21 -25.81 -6.78 21.43
CA ILE A 21 -25.73 -5.78 22.50
C ILE A 21 -25.61 -4.41 21.84
N ASN A 22 -26.57 -3.53 22.12
CA ASN A 22 -26.53 -2.14 21.65
C ASN A 22 -25.43 -1.33 22.35
N ALA A 23 -24.20 -1.42 21.84
CA ALA A 23 -23.08 -0.58 22.27
C ALA A 23 -22.83 0.55 21.26
N THR A 24 -22.75 1.78 21.74
CA THR A 24 -22.53 2.95 20.88
C THR A 24 -21.10 3.48 20.99
N LEU A 25 -20.64 4.16 19.93
CA LEU A 25 -19.32 4.82 19.88
C LEU A 25 -19.09 5.83 21.02
N ASN A 26 -20.16 6.36 21.62
CA ASN A 26 -20.10 7.31 22.73
C ASN A 26 -19.84 6.64 24.08
N MET A 27 -20.06 5.32 24.20
CA MET A 27 -19.82 4.59 25.44
C MET A 27 -18.32 4.52 25.75
N ILE A 28 -17.97 4.61 27.03
CA ILE A 28 -16.60 4.39 27.48
C ILE A 28 -16.28 2.89 27.52
N VAL A 29 -15.01 2.55 27.33
CA VAL A 29 -14.52 1.16 27.29
C VAL A 29 -14.98 0.33 28.50
N PRO A 30 -14.95 0.83 29.75
CA PRO A 30 -15.47 0.08 30.89
C PRO A 30 -16.96 -0.24 30.79
N SER A 31 -17.79 0.69 30.32
CA SER A 31 -19.23 0.48 30.17
C SER A 31 -19.55 -0.60 29.13
N ILE A 32 -18.78 -0.66 28.04
CA ILE A 32 -18.93 -1.70 27.02
C ILE A 32 -18.58 -3.08 27.60
N LYS A 33 -17.48 -3.17 28.36
CA LYS A 33 -17.08 -4.42 29.04
C LYS A 33 -18.18 -4.93 29.97
N ILE A 34 -18.75 -4.03 30.78
CA ILE A 34 -19.83 -4.37 31.71
C ILE A 34 -21.07 -4.86 30.94
N ALA A 35 -21.45 -4.19 29.86
CA ALA A 35 -22.59 -4.59 29.04
C ALA A 35 -22.42 -6.01 28.46
N ILE A 36 -21.21 -6.35 27.99
CA ILE A 36 -20.89 -7.69 27.47
C ILE A 36 -20.96 -8.73 28.58
N THR A 37 -20.36 -8.48 29.74
CA THR A 37 -20.31 -9.47 30.83
C THR A 37 -21.61 -9.65 31.59
N ASN A 38 -22.50 -8.65 31.54
CA ASN A 38 -23.80 -8.70 32.20
C ASN A 38 -24.93 -9.20 31.27
N SER A 39 -24.60 -9.62 30.04
CA SER A 39 -25.56 -10.27 29.15
C SER A 39 -26.05 -11.58 29.77
N GLU A 40 -27.34 -11.89 29.63
CA GLU A 40 -27.92 -13.14 30.17
C GLU A 40 -27.27 -14.39 29.54
N ASP A 41 -26.92 -14.31 28.26
CA ASP A 41 -26.30 -15.41 27.50
C ASP A 41 -24.76 -15.33 27.48
N TYR A 42 -24.15 -14.73 28.50
CA TYR A 42 -22.70 -14.57 28.55
C TYR A 42 -21.98 -15.92 28.77
N GLU A 43 -21.29 -16.40 27.73
CA GLU A 43 -20.39 -17.54 27.80
C GLU A 43 -18.92 -17.11 27.55
N GLU A 44 -18.07 -17.27 28.57
CA GLU A 44 -16.70 -16.71 28.54
C GLU A 44 -15.85 -17.23 27.37
N GLU A 45 -15.85 -18.56 27.12
CA GLU A 45 -15.04 -19.15 26.04
C GLU A 45 -15.54 -18.73 24.66
N PHE A 46 -16.86 -18.72 24.47
CA PHE A 46 -17.47 -18.27 23.21
C PHE A 46 -17.10 -16.81 22.92
N VAL A 47 -17.31 -15.91 23.88
CA VAL A 47 -17.02 -14.48 23.73
C VAL A 47 -15.52 -14.25 23.51
N LYS A 48 -14.66 -15.01 24.18
CA LYS A 48 -13.21 -14.95 23.99
C LYS A 48 -12.81 -15.37 22.57
N ASN A 49 -13.31 -16.50 22.09
CA ASN A 49 -12.99 -17.01 20.75
C ASN A 49 -13.50 -16.08 19.64
N LEU A 50 -14.71 -15.53 19.81
CA LEU A 50 -15.28 -14.54 18.91
C LEU A 50 -14.43 -13.27 18.88
N TYR A 51 -14.04 -12.74 20.04
CA TYR A 51 -13.22 -11.53 20.14
C TYR A 51 -11.81 -11.72 19.54
N GLU A 52 -11.20 -12.88 19.77
CA GLU A 52 -9.90 -13.21 19.18
C GLU A 52 -10.00 -13.30 17.65
N THR A 53 -11.11 -13.82 17.11
CA THR A 53 -11.39 -13.84 15.67
C THR A 53 -11.54 -12.44 15.07
N ILE A 54 -12.30 -11.56 15.74
CA ILE A 54 -12.47 -10.15 15.33
C ILE A 54 -11.11 -9.45 15.26
N ILE A 55 -10.29 -9.58 16.31
CA ILE A 55 -8.95 -8.98 16.36
C ILE A 55 -8.06 -9.54 15.25
N ALA A 56 -8.10 -10.86 15.02
CA ALA A 56 -7.32 -11.52 13.99
C ALA A 56 -7.72 -11.05 12.57
N ASN A 57 -9.02 -10.94 12.30
CA ASN A 57 -9.53 -10.45 11.02
C ASN A 57 -9.07 -9.01 10.75
N ARG A 58 -9.21 -8.10 11.73
CA ARG A 58 -8.71 -6.72 11.59
C ARG A 58 -7.21 -6.68 11.27
N LYS A 59 -6.40 -7.51 11.93
CA LYS A 59 -4.96 -7.57 11.65
C LYS A 59 -4.67 -8.09 10.25
N ARG A 60 -5.37 -9.15 9.83
CA ARG A 60 -5.22 -9.75 8.50
C ARG A 60 -5.60 -8.75 7.40
N GLU A 61 -6.68 -8.02 7.54
CA GLU A 61 -7.08 -6.97 6.59
C GLU A 61 -6.02 -5.86 6.50
N GLN A 62 -5.48 -5.40 7.63
CA GLN A 62 -4.42 -4.40 7.64
C GLN A 62 -3.12 -4.91 6.98
N GLU A 63 -2.81 -6.19 7.11
CA GLU A 63 -1.67 -6.82 6.45
C GLU A 63 -1.88 -6.94 4.94
N LEU A 64 -3.08 -7.33 4.51
CA LEU A 64 -3.46 -7.40 3.10
C LEU A 64 -3.39 -6.03 2.43
N GLU A 65 -3.98 -5.00 3.05
CA GLU A 65 -3.94 -3.62 2.53
C GLU A 65 -2.51 -3.11 2.38
N ARG A 66 -1.63 -3.41 3.36
CA ARG A 66 -0.21 -3.07 3.27
C ARG A 66 0.49 -3.82 2.15
N ALA A 67 0.21 -5.12 1.99
CA ALA A 67 0.79 -5.93 0.93
C ALA A 67 0.37 -5.45 -0.46
N GLU A 68 -0.90 -5.10 -0.64
CA GLU A 68 -1.41 -4.52 -1.88
C GLU A 68 -0.77 -3.17 -2.19
N LYS A 69 -0.66 -2.29 -1.19
CA LYS A 69 0.00 -1.00 -1.34
C LYS A 69 1.46 -1.16 -1.77
N MET A 70 2.21 -2.07 -1.15
CA MET A 70 3.60 -2.35 -1.53
C MET A 70 3.72 -2.85 -2.96
N ARG A 71 2.85 -3.78 -3.39
CA ARG A 71 2.81 -4.27 -4.78
C ARG A 71 2.52 -3.15 -5.78
N LEU A 72 1.59 -2.25 -5.44
CA LEU A 72 1.27 -1.11 -6.29
C LEU A 72 2.45 -0.14 -6.41
N GLU A 73 3.12 0.17 -5.29
CA GLU A 73 4.32 1.01 -5.27
C GLU A 73 5.49 0.41 -6.05
N GLU A 74 5.64 -0.91 -6.04
CA GLU A 74 6.64 -1.62 -6.86
C GLU A 74 6.29 -1.51 -8.35
N LEU A 75 5.03 -1.76 -8.72
CA LEU A 75 4.57 -1.67 -10.11
C LEU A 75 4.73 -0.25 -10.69
N VAL A 76 4.45 0.77 -9.88
CA VAL A 76 4.67 2.18 -10.27
C VAL A 76 6.17 2.48 -10.46
N ARG A 77 7.04 1.96 -9.58
CA ARG A 77 8.49 2.12 -9.73
C ARG A 77 9.02 1.45 -10.99
N ASP A 78 8.54 0.26 -11.30
CA ASP A 78 8.89 -0.48 -12.52
C ASP A 78 8.40 0.20 -13.79
N GLN A 79 7.23 0.83 -13.75
CA GLN A 79 6.76 1.62 -14.88
C GLN A 79 7.61 2.88 -15.07
N ALA A 80 7.92 3.59 -13.98
CA ALA A 80 8.76 4.78 -14.03
C ALA A 80 10.19 4.49 -14.50
N SER A 81 10.76 3.33 -14.17
CA SER A 81 12.08 2.92 -14.67
C SER A 81 12.04 2.63 -16.18
N LYS A 82 11.04 1.88 -16.65
CA LYS A 82 10.83 1.61 -18.09
C LYS A 82 10.62 2.88 -18.90
N GLU A 83 9.86 3.84 -18.37
CA GLU A 83 9.63 5.13 -19.02
C GLU A 83 10.94 5.93 -19.15
N LYS A 84 11.76 5.98 -18.10
CA LYS A 84 13.08 6.62 -18.15
C LYS A 84 14.01 5.95 -19.15
N GLU A 85 14.02 4.62 -19.24
CA GLU A 85 14.81 3.89 -20.24
C GLU A 85 14.36 4.20 -21.67
N LEU A 86 13.05 4.24 -21.92
CA LEU A 86 12.48 4.63 -23.21
C LEU A 86 12.88 6.06 -23.56
N GLN A 87 12.76 6.98 -22.62
CA GLN A 87 13.13 8.37 -22.81
C GLN A 87 14.62 8.52 -23.13
N LEU A 88 15.49 7.81 -22.41
CA LEU A 88 16.92 7.78 -22.71
C LEU A 88 17.21 7.22 -24.11
N LYS A 89 16.49 6.17 -24.55
CA LYS A 89 16.62 5.64 -25.91
C LYS A 89 16.20 6.66 -26.97
N PHE A 90 15.09 7.36 -26.77
CA PHE A 90 14.65 8.42 -27.69
C PHE A 90 15.64 9.57 -27.76
N ASP A 91 16.18 10.00 -26.63
CA ASP A 91 17.19 11.07 -26.58
C ASP A 91 18.49 10.64 -27.27
N LEU A 92 18.96 9.40 -27.01
CA LEU A 92 20.11 8.82 -27.72
C LEU A 92 19.88 8.77 -29.23
N GLU A 93 18.72 8.29 -29.68
CA GLU A 93 18.37 8.24 -31.10
C GLU A 93 18.38 9.63 -31.74
N ARG A 94 17.86 10.64 -31.04
CA ARG A 94 17.89 12.04 -31.48
C ARG A 94 19.33 12.53 -31.65
N VAL A 95 20.20 12.26 -30.68
CA VAL A 95 21.62 12.63 -30.74
C VAL A 95 22.33 11.91 -31.89
N LEU A 96 22.07 10.62 -32.09
CA LEU A 96 22.66 9.84 -33.19
C LEU A 96 22.21 10.36 -34.55
N LYS A 97 20.91 10.64 -34.74
CA LYS A 97 20.40 11.25 -35.97
C LYS A 97 21.00 12.63 -36.22
N PHE A 98 21.14 13.44 -35.17
CA PHE A 98 21.79 14.75 -35.26
C PHE A 98 23.27 14.60 -35.67
N ARG A 99 24.01 13.71 -35.00
CA ARG A 99 25.41 13.42 -35.33
C ARG A 99 25.57 12.88 -36.75
N ALA A 100 24.70 12.00 -37.23
CA ALA A 100 24.75 11.50 -38.60
C ALA A 100 24.49 12.61 -39.63
N ARG A 101 23.55 13.52 -39.33
CA ARG A 101 23.21 14.66 -40.21
C ARG A 101 24.33 15.71 -40.30
N PHE A 102 24.99 16.02 -39.18
CA PHE A 102 25.97 17.10 -39.10
C PHE A 102 27.44 16.65 -39.08
N GLY A 103 27.72 15.40 -38.70
CA GLY A 103 29.06 14.83 -38.71
C GLY A 103 29.61 14.64 -40.12
N GLY A 104 28.76 14.28 -41.08
CA GLY A 104 29.15 14.19 -42.50
C GLY A 104 29.53 15.55 -43.11
N GLN A 105 29.00 16.66 -42.60
CA GLN A 105 29.39 18.01 -43.07
C GLN A 105 30.78 18.43 -42.56
N GLN A 106 31.19 18.02 -41.36
CA GLN A 106 32.51 18.36 -40.83
C GLN A 106 33.63 17.56 -41.52
N GLU A 107 33.43 16.28 -41.83
CA GLU A 107 34.43 15.50 -42.57
C GLU A 107 34.61 15.97 -44.02
N LEU A 108 33.52 16.33 -44.72
CA LEU A 108 33.59 16.91 -46.06
C LEU A 108 34.26 18.29 -46.05
N GLY A 109 34.02 19.13 -45.04
CA GLY A 109 34.69 20.42 -44.89
C GLY A 109 36.20 20.29 -44.63
N ILE A 110 36.62 19.30 -43.84
CA ILE A 110 38.04 19.02 -43.56
C ILE A 110 38.74 18.41 -44.79
N LEU A 111 38.07 17.53 -45.54
CA LEU A 111 38.60 16.97 -46.79
C LEU A 111 38.78 18.06 -47.87
N PHE A 112 37.79 18.95 -48.04
CA PHE A 112 37.90 20.08 -48.98
C PHE A 112 39.05 21.03 -48.63
N ALA A 113 39.27 21.31 -47.34
CA ALA A 113 40.36 22.17 -46.87
C ALA A 113 41.75 21.55 -47.07
N LYS A 114 41.87 20.21 -47.08
CA LYS A 114 43.14 19.49 -47.30
C LYS A 114 43.51 19.32 -48.78
N THR A 115 42.54 19.37 -49.69
CA THR A 115 42.79 19.25 -51.14
C THR A 115 43.20 20.56 -51.82
N TRP A 116 43.11 21.69 -51.12
CA TRP A 116 43.41 23.04 -51.63
C TRP A 116 44.47 23.79 -50.79
N ALA A 117 45.34 23.07 -50.10
CA ALA A 117 46.54 23.58 -49.43
C ALA A 117 47.78 22.89 -50.02
#